data_AF-A0A7I7UA26-F1
#
_entry.id   AF-A0A7I7UA26-F1
#
_cell.length_a   1.000
_cell.length_b   1.000
_cell.length_c   1.000
_cell.angle_alpha   90.00
_cell.angle_beta   90.00
_cell.angle_gamma   90.00
#
_symmetry.space_group_name_H-M   'P 1'
#
loop_
_entity.id
_entity.type
_entity.pdbx_description
1 polymer ?
#
loop_
_entity_poly.entity_id
_entity_poly.type
_entity_poly.pdbx_seq_one_letter_code
_entity_poly.pdbx_strand_id
1 'polypeptide(L)'
;MDWMLILDSTPWRPRLFLSFSGARTVLGKNVIQITHSLPGLGVNGAVSADDPYDLARFVQAQQGSYAGALDELRAGAKRGHWIWFVFPQLRGLGRSATAEKYGIRSLEEARAYLAHPVLGPRLRECASVLATHAGRSATDILGYPDDLKVRSSMTLFSRAADGDDRAPLRAVLDAFYDGRDDPVTLELLTADSG
;
A
#
# COMPACT_ATOMS: atom_id res chain seq x y z
N MET A 1 11.94 13.40 49.84
CA MET A 1 13.29 13.08 49.34
C MET A 1 13.35 13.54 47.91
N ASP A 2 14.12 14.60 47.70
CA ASP A 2 14.52 15.16 46.42
C ASP A 2 15.57 14.24 45.75
N TRP A 3 16.00 14.62 44.54
CA TRP A 3 17.07 14.10 43.67
C TRP A 3 16.64 13.40 42.37
N MET A 4 16.38 14.26 41.38
CA MET A 4 17.23 14.46 40.20
C MET A 4 17.04 13.58 38.94
N LEU A 5 16.54 14.26 37.92
CA LEU A 5 16.71 14.00 36.48
C LEU A 5 18.20 13.84 36.10
N ILE A 6 18.51 12.85 35.26
CA ILE A 6 19.57 12.98 34.24
C ILE A 6 19.04 12.38 32.93
N LEU A 7 18.84 13.27 31.97
CA LEU A 7 18.79 12.98 30.53
C LEU A 7 20.22 12.76 30.04
N ASP A 8 20.48 11.73 29.23
CA ASP A 8 21.62 11.75 28.32
C ASP A 8 21.26 11.24 26.91
N SER A 9 20.96 12.23 26.08
CA SER A 9 21.25 12.45 24.66
C SER A 9 22.28 11.55 23.94
N THR A 10 21.82 10.69 23.01
CA THR A 10 22.38 10.39 21.63
C THR A 10 23.91 10.15 21.39
N PRO A 11 24.44 9.88 20.17
CA PRO A 11 23.96 9.23 18.94
C PRO A 11 24.93 8.11 18.41
N TRP A 12 24.45 7.32 17.44
CA TRP A 12 25.17 6.74 16.29
C TRP A 12 26.70 6.54 16.33
N ARG A 13 27.16 5.28 16.23
CA ARG A 13 28.37 4.89 15.47
C ARG A 13 28.24 3.51 14.81
N PRO A 14 28.67 3.36 13.54
CA PRO A 14 28.79 2.08 12.84
C PRO A 14 30.16 1.44 13.14
N ARG A 15 30.23 0.09 13.12
CA ARG A 15 31.51 -0.64 13.17
C ARG A 15 31.79 -1.33 11.84
N LEU A 16 32.90 -0.95 11.25
CA LEU A 16 33.55 -1.53 10.08
C LEU A 16 34.08 -2.94 10.33
N PHE A 17 33.96 -3.76 9.27
CA PHE A 17 34.93 -4.73 8.72
C PHE A 17 35.88 -5.47 9.67
N LEU A 18 35.75 -6.79 9.69
CA LEU A 18 36.88 -7.71 9.79
C LEU A 18 36.90 -8.63 8.58
N SER A 19 38.02 -8.55 7.86
CA SER A 19 38.45 -9.42 6.77
C SER A 19 38.73 -10.82 7.29
N PHE A 20 38.30 -11.86 6.56
CA PHE A 20 38.82 -13.21 6.73
C PHE A 20 39.38 -13.70 5.41
N SER A 21 40.65 -14.04 5.45
CA SER A 21 41.46 -14.58 4.37
C SER A 21 41.33 -16.12 4.34
N GLY A 22 41.09 -16.66 3.15
CA GLY A 22 41.71 -17.89 2.65
C GLY A 22 41.19 -19.24 3.15
N ALA A 23 40.51 -19.97 2.27
CA ALA A 23 40.84 -21.37 1.93
C ALA A 23 40.11 -21.77 0.65
N ARG A 24 40.88 -21.95 -0.44
CA ARG A 24 40.43 -22.60 -1.68
C ARG A 24 40.62 -24.11 -1.49
N THR A 25 39.53 -24.86 -1.59
CA THR A 25 39.57 -26.30 -1.90
C THR A 25 38.71 -26.51 -3.13
N VAL A 26 39.34 -26.97 -4.21
CA VAL A 26 38.71 -27.35 -5.48
C VAL A 26 38.52 -28.86 -5.46
N LEU A 27 37.28 -29.34 -5.49
CA LEU A 27 36.95 -30.69 -5.94
C LEU A 27 35.47 -30.75 -6.31
N GLY A 28 35.16 -31.20 -7.54
CA GLY A 28 33.79 -31.48 -7.98
C GLY A 28 33.47 -30.86 -9.32
N LYS A 29 33.73 -31.60 -10.40
CA LYS A 29 33.29 -31.29 -11.76
C LYS A 29 31.77 -31.41 -11.80
N ASN A 30 31.07 -30.29 -11.87
CA ASN A 30 29.72 -30.22 -12.42
C ASN A 30 29.67 -29.03 -13.36
N VAL A 31 29.75 -29.35 -14.66
CA VAL A 31 29.54 -28.43 -15.77
C VAL A 31 28.06 -28.04 -15.74
N ILE A 32 27.73 -26.95 -15.05
CA ILE A 32 26.45 -26.27 -15.24
C ILE A 32 26.68 -25.33 -16.42
N GLN A 33 26.08 -25.65 -17.57
CA GLN A 33 26.08 -24.77 -18.73
C GLN A 33 25.40 -23.45 -18.34
N ILE A 34 26.20 -22.39 -18.22
CA ILE A 34 25.68 -21.02 -18.14
C ILE A 34 25.28 -20.64 -19.56
N THR A 35 24.02 -20.90 -19.92
CA THR A 35 23.43 -20.31 -21.12
C THR A 35 23.18 -18.83 -20.85
N HIS A 36 24.04 -17.96 -21.40
CA HIS A 36 23.69 -16.57 -21.65
C HIS A 36 22.57 -16.56 -22.69
N SER A 37 21.35 -16.19 -22.29
CA SER A 37 20.30 -15.79 -23.22
C SER A 37 19.58 -14.55 -22.69
N LEU A 38 19.98 -13.42 -23.26
CA LEU A 38 19.09 -12.31 -23.61
C LEU A 38 19.32 -12.07 -25.13
N PRO A 39 18.32 -11.64 -25.92
CA PRO A 39 17.23 -10.76 -25.52
C PRO A 39 15.85 -11.20 -26.04
N GLY A 40 14.78 -10.68 -25.42
CA GLY A 40 13.42 -10.87 -25.93
C GLY A 40 12.42 -9.99 -25.21
N LEU A 41 12.12 -8.84 -25.82
CA LEU A 41 11.00 -7.97 -25.46
C LEU A 41 9.70 -8.80 -25.55
N GLY A 42 9.11 -9.11 -24.40
CA GLY A 42 7.86 -9.84 -24.29
C GLY A 42 6.94 -9.14 -23.30
N VAL A 43 6.28 -8.08 -23.75
CA VAL A 43 5.11 -7.53 -23.04
C VAL A 43 3.96 -8.50 -23.24
N ASN A 44 3.87 -9.51 -22.39
CA ASN A 44 2.66 -10.30 -22.22
C ASN A 44 2.29 -10.24 -20.73
N GLY A 45 1.10 -9.74 -20.45
CA GLY A 45 0.49 -9.68 -19.12
C GLY A 45 0.15 -11.07 -18.58
N ALA A 46 1.15 -11.94 -18.46
CA ALA A 46 1.05 -13.16 -17.71
C ALA A 46 1.28 -12.81 -16.24
N VAL A 47 0.20 -12.84 -15.46
CA VAL A 47 0.27 -12.97 -14.01
C VAL A 47 1.30 -14.05 -13.68
N SER A 48 2.37 -13.67 -12.98
CA SER A 48 3.34 -14.61 -12.46
C SER A 48 2.64 -15.55 -11.49
N ALA A 49 3.05 -16.83 -11.41
CA ALA A 49 2.55 -17.74 -10.38
C ALA A 49 2.73 -17.16 -8.96
N ASP A 50 3.73 -16.29 -8.79
CA ASP A 50 4.06 -15.62 -7.52
C ASP A 50 3.26 -14.31 -7.29
N ASP A 51 2.54 -13.81 -8.30
CA ASP A 51 1.70 -12.61 -8.22
C ASP A 51 0.38 -12.81 -9.01
N PRO A 52 -0.51 -13.70 -8.53
CA PRO A 52 -1.77 -14.01 -9.21
C PRO A 52 -2.69 -12.79 -9.34
N TYR A 53 -2.46 -11.76 -8.52
CA TYR A 53 -3.22 -10.53 -8.52
C TYR A 53 -2.52 -9.36 -9.21
N ASP A 54 -1.35 -9.53 -9.85
CA ASP A 54 -0.61 -8.43 -10.48
C ASP A 54 -0.45 -7.21 -9.54
N LEU A 55 -0.20 -7.43 -8.25
CA LEU A 55 -0.02 -6.39 -7.25
C LEU A 55 1.22 -5.52 -7.54
N ALA A 56 2.17 -6.05 -8.32
CA ALA A 56 3.31 -5.30 -8.83
C ALA A 56 2.91 -3.99 -9.52
N ARG A 57 1.74 -3.93 -10.16
CA ARG A 57 1.22 -2.70 -10.79
C ARG A 57 1.06 -1.54 -9.80
N PHE A 58 0.66 -1.82 -8.56
CA PHE A 58 0.53 -0.80 -7.52
C PHE A 58 1.89 -0.37 -7.00
N VAL A 59 2.79 -1.31 -6.78
CA VAL A 59 4.15 -1.01 -6.30
C VAL A 59 4.85 -0.09 -7.29
N GLN A 60 4.80 -0.42 -8.59
CA GLN A 60 5.40 0.39 -9.66
C GLN A 60 4.79 1.80 -9.71
N ALA A 61 3.46 1.93 -9.64
CA ALA A 61 2.80 3.24 -9.63
C ALA A 61 3.18 4.11 -8.42
N GLN A 62 3.47 3.47 -7.28
CA GLN A 62 3.86 4.15 -6.05
C GLN A 62 5.34 4.56 -5.98
N GLN A 63 6.25 3.95 -6.77
CA GLN A 63 7.70 4.16 -6.66
C GLN A 63 8.15 5.63 -6.72
N GLY A 64 7.48 6.47 -7.51
CA GLY A 64 7.78 7.91 -7.62
C GLY A 64 6.74 8.84 -6.97
N SER A 65 5.65 8.29 -6.43
CA SER A 65 4.48 9.09 -6.01
C SER A 65 4.18 8.97 -4.52
N TYR A 66 4.60 7.87 -3.88
CA TYR A 66 4.20 7.56 -2.51
C TYR A 66 4.65 8.60 -1.49
N ALA A 67 5.93 9.02 -1.54
CA ALA A 67 6.46 10.01 -0.62
C ALA A 67 5.70 11.35 -0.74
N GLY A 68 5.48 11.82 -1.98
CA GLY A 68 4.70 13.04 -2.23
C GLY A 68 3.24 12.93 -1.78
N ALA A 69 2.58 11.80 -2.05
CA ALA A 69 1.23 11.55 -1.56
C ALA A 69 1.15 11.60 -0.04
N LEU A 70 2.13 11.01 0.65
CA LEU A 70 2.18 11.00 2.10
C LEU A 70 2.43 12.41 2.68
N ASP A 71 3.29 13.21 2.05
CA ASP A 71 3.52 14.61 2.45
C ASP A 71 2.29 15.49 2.22
N GLU A 72 1.57 15.30 1.11
CA GLU A 72 0.29 15.96 0.86
C GLU A 72 -0.79 15.58 1.88
N LEU A 73 -0.87 14.30 2.26
CA LEU A 73 -1.76 13.83 3.30
C LEU A 73 -1.40 14.42 4.67
N ARG A 74 -0.11 14.49 5.02
CA ARG A 74 0.34 15.17 6.25
C ARG A 74 -0.02 16.65 6.26
N ALA A 75 0.11 17.31 5.12
CA ALA A 75 -0.30 18.71 4.95
C ALA A 75 -1.83 18.90 4.95
N GLY A 76 -2.61 17.82 4.83
CA GLY A 76 -4.07 17.86 4.78
C GLY A 76 -4.59 18.58 3.55
N ALA A 77 -3.88 18.46 2.43
CA ALA A 77 -4.27 19.05 1.14
C ALA A 77 -3.66 18.25 -0.02
N LYS A 78 -4.49 17.40 -0.64
CA LYS A 78 -4.15 16.63 -1.83
C LYS A 78 -3.98 17.56 -3.04
N ARG A 79 -2.94 17.31 -3.84
CA ARG A 79 -2.57 18.07 -5.05
C ARG A 79 -2.24 17.15 -6.23
N GLY A 80 -1.66 16.00 -5.97
CA GLY A 80 -1.19 15.07 -7.00
C GLY A 80 -2.25 14.09 -7.54
N HIS A 81 -1.84 13.34 -8.57
CA HIS A 81 -2.67 12.33 -9.26
C HIS A 81 -2.33 10.90 -8.82
N TRP A 82 -2.56 10.60 -7.54
CA TRP A 82 -2.16 9.32 -6.94
C TRP A 82 -3.32 8.50 -6.34
N ILE A 83 -4.54 9.04 -6.36
CA ILE A 83 -5.67 8.49 -5.60
C ILE A 83 -5.94 7.01 -5.90
N TRP A 84 -5.89 6.61 -7.18
CA TRP A 84 -6.28 5.26 -7.61
C TRP A 84 -5.35 4.15 -7.11
N PHE A 85 -4.08 4.45 -6.90
CA PHE A 85 -3.07 3.45 -6.53
C PHE A 85 -2.53 3.60 -5.10
N VAL A 86 -2.86 4.70 -4.41
CA VAL A 86 -2.62 4.87 -2.96
C VAL A 86 -3.85 4.47 -2.15
N PHE A 87 -5.07 4.82 -2.62
CA PHE A 87 -6.34 4.38 -2.06
C PHE A 87 -7.17 3.64 -3.13
N PRO A 88 -6.78 2.41 -3.52
CA PRO A 88 -7.53 1.63 -4.49
C PRO A 88 -8.96 1.35 -4.01
N GLN A 89 -9.90 1.33 -4.95
CA GLN A 89 -11.30 0.96 -4.71
C GLN A 89 -11.67 -0.24 -5.59
N LEU A 90 -12.84 -0.84 -5.36
CA LEU A 90 -13.32 -1.92 -6.23
C LEU A 90 -13.44 -1.44 -7.69
N ARG A 91 -13.06 -2.33 -8.60
CA ARG A 91 -13.30 -2.20 -10.03
C ARG A 91 -14.80 -2.07 -10.30
N GLY A 92 -15.18 -1.30 -11.31
CA GLY A 92 -16.58 -1.00 -11.63
C GLY A 92 -17.14 0.27 -10.95
N LEU A 93 -16.54 0.73 -9.85
CA LEU A 93 -16.95 2.01 -9.23
C LEU A 93 -16.50 3.24 -10.03
N GLY A 94 -15.36 3.15 -10.71
CA GLY A 94 -14.83 4.19 -11.57
C GLY A 94 -14.93 3.82 -13.04
N ARG A 95 -15.13 4.82 -13.92
CA ARG A 95 -15.27 4.62 -15.38
C ARG A 95 -14.04 4.97 -16.20
N SER A 96 -12.99 5.53 -15.58
CA SER A 96 -11.77 5.91 -16.31
C SER A 96 -10.85 4.71 -16.51
N ALA A 97 -10.04 4.72 -17.57
CA ALA A 97 -9.04 3.68 -17.81
C ALA A 97 -8.07 3.51 -16.62
N THR A 98 -7.73 4.60 -15.92
CA THR A 98 -6.89 4.55 -14.71
C THR A 98 -7.62 3.88 -13.54
N ALA A 99 -8.92 4.14 -13.36
CA ALA A 99 -9.72 3.48 -12.34
C ALA A 99 -9.92 2.00 -12.63
N GLU A 100 -10.02 1.63 -13.90
CA GLU A 100 -10.08 0.23 -14.33
C GLU A 100 -8.76 -0.50 -14.07
N LYS A 101 -7.63 0.11 -14.47
CA LYS A 101 -6.28 -0.43 -14.30
C LYS A 101 -5.94 -0.68 -12.83
N TYR A 102 -6.23 0.28 -11.95
CA TYR A 102 -5.90 0.19 -10.51
C TYR A 102 -7.09 -0.22 -9.64
N GLY A 103 -8.22 -0.60 -10.25
CA GLY A 103 -9.34 -1.19 -9.52
C GLY A 103 -8.96 -2.54 -8.93
N ILE A 104 -9.38 -2.78 -7.69
CA ILE A 104 -9.31 -4.08 -7.03
C ILE A 104 -10.47 -4.94 -7.53
N ARG A 105 -10.20 -6.16 -7.97
CA ARG A 105 -11.18 -7.02 -8.65
C ARG A 105 -12.04 -7.82 -7.69
N SER A 106 -11.56 -8.11 -6.50
CA SER A 106 -12.30 -8.94 -5.53
C SER A 106 -11.83 -8.70 -4.10
N LEU A 107 -12.56 -9.27 -3.14
CA LEU A 107 -12.19 -9.22 -1.73
C LEU A 107 -10.87 -9.96 -1.47
N GLU A 108 -10.59 -11.04 -2.17
CA GLU A 108 -9.35 -11.81 -2.06
C GLU A 108 -8.15 -11.00 -2.56
N GLU A 109 -8.31 -10.24 -3.66
CA GLU A 109 -7.26 -9.31 -4.10
C GLU A 109 -7.01 -8.22 -3.05
N ALA A 110 -8.06 -7.70 -2.41
CA ALA A 110 -7.91 -6.74 -1.31
C ALA A 110 -7.16 -7.35 -0.12
N ARG A 111 -7.44 -8.61 0.23
CA ARG A 111 -6.70 -9.35 1.28
C ARG A 111 -5.23 -9.53 0.89
N ALA A 112 -4.95 -9.93 -0.35
CA ALA A 112 -3.59 -10.06 -0.85
C ALA A 112 -2.83 -8.72 -0.85
N TYR A 113 -3.51 -7.63 -1.20
CA TYR A 113 -2.95 -6.27 -1.13
C TYR A 113 -2.56 -5.89 0.31
N LEU A 114 -3.40 -6.19 1.30
CA LEU A 114 -3.10 -5.93 2.71
C LEU A 114 -1.95 -6.81 3.24
N ALA A 115 -1.90 -8.08 2.82
CA ALA A 115 -0.83 -9.00 3.19
C ALA A 115 0.52 -8.69 2.51
N HIS A 116 0.51 -7.91 1.42
CA HIS A 116 1.73 -7.59 0.68
C HIS A 116 2.69 -6.74 1.53
N PRO A 117 3.99 -7.11 1.63
CA PRO A 117 4.94 -6.52 2.58
C PRO A 117 5.22 -5.02 2.37
N VAL A 118 4.88 -4.48 1.20
CA VAL A 118 5.00 -3.05 0.90
C VAL A 118 3.65 -2.33 0.90
N LEU A 119 2.60 -2.95 0.36
CA LEU A 119 1.35 -2.22 0.05
C LEU A 119 0.47 -2.08 1.29
N GLY A 120 0.33 -3.15 2.07
CA GLY A 120 -0.41 -3.13 3.33
C GLY A 120 0.10 -2.10 4.32
N PRO A 121 1.41 -2.07 4.64
CA PRO A 121 1.98 -1.04 5.52
C PRO A 121 1.74 0.39 4.99
N ARG A 122 1.91 0.61 3.69
CA ARG A 122 1.72 1.93 3.07
C ARG A 122 0.29 2.43 3.14
N LEU A 123 -0.69 1.58 2.87
CA LEU A 123 -2.11 1.93 2.96
C LEU A 123 -2.49 2.28 4.40
N ARG A 124 -2.04 1.47 5.37
CA ARG A 124 -2.28 1.73 6.80
C ARG A 124 -1.61 3.01 7.27
N GLU A 125 -0.40 3.32 6.81
CA GLU A 125 0.28 4.57 7.09
C GLU A 125 -0.49 5.77 6.53
N CYS A 126 -0.88 5.73 5.25
CA CYS A 126 -1.69 6.78 4.64
C CYS A 126 -3.04 6.98 5.34
N ALA A 127 -3.72 5.89 5.70
CA ALA A 127 -4.98 5.96 6.44
C ALA A 127 -4.80 6.58 7.83
N SER A 128 -3.76 6.18 8.56
CA SER A 128 -3.44 6.71 9.88
C SER A 128 -3.15 8.21 9.83
N VAL A 129 -2.33 8.66 8.86
CA VAL A 129 -2.03 10.08 8.64
C VAL A 129 -3.27 10.86 8.24
N LEU A 130 -4.10 10.31 7.36
CA LEU A 130 -5.32 11.00 6.95
C LEU A 130 -6.27 11.19 8.14
N ALA A 131 -6.45 10.17 8.97
CA ALA A 131 -7.31 10.21 10.16
C ALA A 131 -6.89 11.27 11.19
N THR A 132 -5.64 11.75 11.20
CA THR A 132 -5.22 12.82 12.12
C THR A 132 -5.88 14.17 11.83
N HIS A 133 -6.48 14.35 10.65
CA HIS A 133 -7.19 15.58 10.27
C HIS A 133 -8.68 15.56 10.65
N ALA A 134 -9.09 14.68 11.58
CA ALA A 134 -10.45 14.64 12.11
C ALA A 134 -10.94 16.05 12.52
N GLY A 135 -12.20 16.35 12.23
CA GLY A 135 -12.80 17.68 12.42
C GLY A 135 -12.75 18.58 11.18
N ARG A 136 -12.04 18.19 10.12
CA ARG A 136 -12.16 18.76 8.78
C ARG A 136 -12.98 17.84 7.88
N SER A 137 -13.57 18.36 6.80
CA SER A 137 -14.25 17.50 5.84
C SER A 137 -13.23 16.76 4.95
N ALA A 138 -13.56 15.54 4.51
CA ALA A 138 -12.75 14.82 3.53
C ALA A 138 -12.64 15.60 2.21
N THR A 139 -13.71 16.27 1.78
CA THR A 139 -13.72 17.08 0.56
C THR A 139 -12.73 18.24 0.63
N ASP A 140 -12.54 18.89 1.78
CA ASP A 140 -11.54 19.97 1.94
C ASP A 140 -10.09 19.48 1.82
N ILE A 141 -9.85 18.21 2.17
CA ILE A 141 -8.51 17.61 2.16
C ILE A 141 -8.20 16.98 0.81
N LEU A 142 -9.15 16.19 0.29
CA LEU A 142 -8.96 15.31 -0.86
C LEU A 142 -9.53 15.90 -2.15
N GLY A 143 -10.51 16.79 -2.04
CA GLY A 143 -11.31 17.27 -3.15
C GLY A 143 -12.35 16.24 -3.62
N TYR A 144 -13.37 16.73 -4.33
CA TYR A 144 -14.31 15.89 -5.04
C TYR A 144 -13.74 15.49 -6.42
N PRO A 145 -13.88 14.23 -6.87
CA PRO A 145 -14.59 13.10 -6.24
C PRO A 145 -13.68 12.17 -5.42
N ASP A 146 -12.47 12.60 -5.05
CA ASP A 146 -11.47 11.74 -4.41
C ASP A 146 -11.82 11.41 -2.95
N ASP A 147 -12.60 12.27 -2.30
CA ASP A 147 -13.28 12.00 -1.03
C ASP A 147 -14.17 10.74 -1.10
N LEU A 148 -14.95 10.56 -2.17
CA LEU A 148 -15.76 9.35 -2.34
C LEU A 148 -14.87 8.12 -2.56
N LYS A 149 -13.77 8.26 -3.30
CA LYS A 149 -12.83 7.16 -3.56
C LYS A 149 -12.19 6.64 -2.27
N VAL A 150 -11.79 7.54 -1.38
CA VAL A 150 -11.25 7.15 -0.07
C VAL A 150 -12.31 6.40 0.74
N ARG A 151 -13.56 6.85 0.76
CA ARG A 151 -14.63 6.12 1.46
C ARG A 151 -14.80 4.70 0.91
N SER A 152 -14.87 4.54 -0.41
CA SER A 152 -14.96 3.22 -1.05
C SER A 152 -13.74 2.36 -0.73
N SER A 153 -12.53 2.94 -0.77
CA SER A 153 -11.29 2.25 -0.44
C SER A 153 -11.26 1.76 1.01
N MET A 154 -11.54 2.63 1.97
CA MET A 154 -11.54 2.26 3.39
C MET A 154 -12.62 1.23 3.69
N THR A 155 -13.78 1.31 3.03
CA THR A 155 -14.84 0.32 3.15
C THR A 155 -14.34 -1.05 2.68
N LEU A 156 -13.83 -1.13 1.45
CA LEU A 156 -13.30 -2.37 0.86
C LEU A 156 -12.24 -2.99 1.77
N PHE A 157 -11.21 -2.22 2.12
CA PHE A 157 -10.09 -2.75 2.89
C PHE A 157 -10.48 -3.05 4.34
N SER A 158 -11.43 -2.32 4.93
CA SER A 158 -11.95 -2.69 6.26
C SER A 158 -12.70 -4.02 6.24
N ARG A 159 -13.35 -4.39 5.12
CA ARG A 159 -13.98 -5.72 4.97
C ARG A 159 -12.95 -6.82 4.70
N ALA A 160 -11.85 -6.48 4.05
CA ALA A 160 -10.75 -7.42 3.78
C ALA A 160 -9.83 -7.64 4.99
N ALA A 161 -9.66 -6.63 5.85
CA ALA A 161 -8.73 -6.68 6.98
C ALA A 161 -9.24 -7.56 8.12
N ASP A 162 -8.32 -8.31 8.73
CA ASP A 162 -8.51 -9.08 9.96
C ASP A 162 -7.66 -8.47 11.09
N GLY A 163 -8.10 -8.63 12.34
CA GLY A 163 -7.36 -8.15 13.52
C GLY A 163 -7.05 -6.65 13.50
N ASP A 164 -5.83 -6.31 13.94
CA ASP A 164 -5.38 -4.93 14.16
C ASP A 164 -5.21 -4.13 12.86
N ASP A 165 -5.12 -4.79 11.71
CA ASP A 165 -4.99 -4.14 10.40
C ASP A 165 -6.23 -3.33 10.02
N ARG A 166 -7.37 -3.64 10.63
CA ARG A 166 -8.65 -2.95 10.38
C ARG A 166 -8.72 -1.57 11.03
N ALA A 167 -8.06 -1.38 12.17
CA ALA A 167 -8.19 -0.16 12.98
C ALA A 167 -7.87 1.14 12.22
N PRO A 168 -6.72 1.29 11.51
CA PRO A 168 -6.42 2.54 10.80
C PRO A 168 -7.39 2.83 9.65
N LEU A 169 -7.95 1.80 9.02
CA LEU A 169 -8.93 1.94 7.94
C LEU A 169 -10.28 2.45 8.48
N ARG A 170 -10.69 1.91 9.63
CA ARG A 170 -11.90 2.35 10.33
C ARG A 170 -11.79 3.76 10.89
N ALA A 171 -10.62 4.14 11.39
CA ALA A 171 -10.37 5.48 11.89
C ALA A 171 -10.67 6.56 10.84
N VAL A 172 -10.37 6.32 9.56
CA VAL A 172 -10.71 7.24 8.47
C VAL A 172 -12.23 7.32 8.26
N LEU A 173 -12.93 6.17 8.28
CA LEU A 173 -14.40 6.14 8.17
C LEU A 173 -15.07 6.88 9.32
N ASP A 174 -14.56 6.72 10.54
CA ASP A 174 -15.07 7.37 11.74
C ASP A 174 -14.79 8.88 11.72
N ALA A 175 -13.59 9.29 11.27
CA ALA A 175 -13.18 10.69 11.25
C ALA A 175 -13.92 11.55 10.21
N PHE A 176 -14.29 10.97 9.06
CA PHE A 176 -14.77 11.75 7.91
C PHE A 176 -16.14 11.35 7.37
N TYR A 177 -16.66 10.19 7.76
CA TYR A 177 -17.88 9.62 7.15
C TYR A 177 -18.86 9.06 8.19
N ASP A 178 -18.84 9.59 9.42
CA ASP A 178 -19.70 9.16 10.54
C ASP A 178 -19.63 7.66 10.84
N GLY A 179 -18.49 7.05 10.55
CA GLY A 179 -18.28 5.61 10.66
C GLY A 179 -19.07 4.79 9.63
N ARG A 180 -19.62 5.40 8.58
CA ARG A 180 -20.46 4.72 7.58
C ARG A 180 -19.65 4.23 6.40
N ASP A 181 -19.81 2.94 6.12
CA ASP A 181 -19.33 2.29 4.90
C ASP A 181 -19.95 2.92 3.64
N ASP A 182 -19.24 2.82 2.52
CA ASP A 182 -19.75 3.16 1.20
C ASP A 182 -20.73 2.07 0.70
N PRO A 183 -22.03 2.37 0.56
CA PRO A 183 -23.03 1.35 0.25
C PRO A 183 -22.81 0.67 -1.10
N VAL A 184 -22.32 1.40 -2.12
CA VAL A 184 -22.08 0.83 -3.45
C VAL A 184 -20.94 -0.18 -3.41
N THR A 185 -19.89 0.09 -2.64
CA THR A 185 -18.83 -0.90 -2.40
C THR A 185 -19.38 -2.18 -1.75
N LEU A 186 -20.31 -2.05 -0.80
CA LEU A 186 -20.90 -3.21 -0.13
C LEU A 186 -21.77 -4.05 -1.08
N GLU A 187 -22.59 -3.40 -1.90
CA GLU A 187 -23.42 -4.05 -2.91
C GLU A 187 -22.57 -4.87 -3.87
N LEU A 188 -21.48 -4.29 -4.39
CA LEU A 188 -20.56 -4.99 -5.30
C LEU A 188 -19.90 -6.22 -4.64
N LEU A 189 -19.49 -6.12 -3.38
CA LEU A 189 -18.92 -7.27 -2.66
C LEU A 189 -19.93 -8.42 -2.48
N THR A 190 -21.21 -8.09 -2.31
CA THR A 190 -22.26 -9.12 -2.20
C THR A 190 -22.59 -9.75 -3.54
N ALA A 191 -22.54 -8.98 -4.64
CA ALA A 191 -22.82 -9.47 -5.98
C ALA A 191 -21.75 -10.43 -6.50
N ASP A 192 -20.48 -10.24 -6.13
CA ASP A 192 -19.39 -11.17 -6.49
C ASP A 192 -19.42 -12.49 -5.70
N SER A 193 -20.22 -12.58 -4.63
CA SER A 193 -20.32 -13.77 -3.77
C SER A 193 -21.42 -14.76 -4.19
N GLY A 194 -22.15 -14.50 -5.29
CA GLY A 194 -23.25 -15.32 -5.80
C GLY A 194 -22.98 -15.87 -7.19
#